data_AF-A0A353XZD1-F1
#
_entry.id   AF-A0A353XZD1-F1
#
_cell.length_a   1.000
_cell.length_b   1.000
_cell.length_c   1.000
_cell.angle_alpha   90.00
_cell.angle_beta   90.00
_cell.angle_gamma   90.00
#
_symmetry.space_group_name_H-M   'P 1'
#
loop_
_entity.id
_entity.type
_entity.pdbx_description
1 polymer ?
#
loop_
_entity_poly.entity_id
_entity_poly.type
_entity_poly.pdbx_seq_one_letter_code
_entity_poly.pdbx_strand_id
1 'polypeptide(L)'
;MCRRVVGKLPDQCFHCSLPIPSGERVTAEVDGSERHFCCHGCKAVCETIFAAGLDGFYRRTPDGAQLAPPPEPPKDLALYDIDEVQGEFVDSLGEQRDIHLLVEGIHCAACIWLIEHTL
;
A
#
# COMPACT_ATOMS: atom_id res chain seq x y z
N MET A 1 18.23 23.71 15.21
CA MET A 1 16.86 23.18 14.98
C MET A 1 16.95 21.67 15.03
N CYS A 2 16.46 21.05 16.11
CA CYS A 2 16.66 19.63 16.39
C CYS A 2 15.72 18.78 15.53
N ARG A 3 16.23 18.16 14.45
CA ARG A 3 15.52 17.08 13.73
C ARG A 3 15.51 15.85 14.63
N ARG A 4 14.43 15.68 15.41
CA ARG A 4 14.16 14.40 16.06
C ARG A 4 13.63 13.46 14.99
N VAL A 5 14.51 12.68 14.38
CA VAL A 5 14.10 11.51 13.57
C VAL A 5 13.62 10.47 14.58
N VAL A 6 12.33 10.46 14.87
CA VAL A 6 11.72 9.46 15.74
C VAL A 6 11.52 8.22 14.88
N GLY A 7 12.46 7.26 14.98
CA GLY A 7 12.40 6.00 14.23
C GLY A 7 11.36 5.06 14.81
N LYS A 8 10.52 4.45 13.95
CA LYS A 8 9.59 3.38 14.33
C LYS A 8 10.35 2.20 14.97
N LEU A 9 9.72 1.57 15.96
CA LEU A 9 10.27 0.40 16.67
C LEU A 9 10.50 -0.79 15.70
N PRO A 10 11.51 -1.63 15.94
CA PRO A 10 11.89 -2.73 15.03
C PRO A 10 10.82 -3.80 14.83
N ASP A 11 9.81 -3.84 15.71
CA ASP A 11 8.67 -4.79 15.64
C ASP A 11 7.39 -4.16 15.10
N GLN A 12 7.47 -2.92 14.57
CA GLN A 12 6.35 -2.24 13.92
C GLN A 12 6.63 -2.03 12.43
N CYS A 13 5.58 -2.20 11.62
CA CYS A 13 5.63 -1.96 10.20
C CYS A 13 5.96 -0.50 9.90
N PHE A 14 6.99 -0.28 9.09
CA PHE A 14 7.40 1.06 8.68
C PHE A 14 6.30 1.83 7.95
N HIS A 15 5.43 1.15 7.20
CA HIS A 15 4.33 1.78 6.47
C HIS A 15 3.09 2.04 7.36
N CYS A 16 2.41 0.99 7.83
CA CYS A 16 1.12 1.11 8.52
C CYS A 16 1.19 1.29 10.04
N SER A 17 2.37 1.17 10.66
CA SER A 17 2.56 1.23 12.13
C SER A 17 1.91 0.07 12.91
N LEU A 18 1.39 -0.96 12.25
CA LEU A 18 0.89 -2.17 12.93
C LEU A 18 2.05 -3.08 13.36
N PRO A 19 1.86 -3.94 14.37
CA PRO A 19 2.85 -4.94 14.76
C PRO A 19 3.20 -5.87 13.58
N ILE A 20 4.47 -6.25 13.48
CA ILE A 20 4.92 -7.26 12.52
C ILE A 20 4.59 -8.65 13.12
N PRO A 21 3.78 -9.48 12.43
CA PRO A 21 3.46 -10.82 12.92
C PRO A 21 4.71 -11.67 13.14
N SER A 22 4.65 -12.59 14.11
CA SER A 22 5.69 -13.59 14.32
C SER A 22 5.74 -14.54 13.12
N GLY A 23 6.72 -14.38 12.24
CA GLY A 23 6.80 -15.10 10.96
C GLY A 23 7.74 -14.44 9.96
N GLU A 24 7.42 -14.54 8.68
CA GLU A 24 8.24 -13.99 7.59
C GLU A 24 8.23 -12.46 7.62
N ARG A 25 9.34 -11.89 8.06
CA ARG A 25 9.57 -10.45 8.09
C ARG A 25 9.98 -9.98 6.70
N VAL A 26 9.15 -9.14 6.09
CA VAL A 26 9.45 -8.52 4.80
C VAL A 26 10.36 -7.32 5.04
N THR A 27 11.48 -7.24 4.32
CA THR A 27 12.44 -6.13 4.41
C THR A 27 12.70 -5.48 3.05
N ALA A 28 13.12 -4.21 3.07
CA ALA A 28 13.57 -3.49 1.89
C ALA A 28 14.54 -2.37 2.30
N GLU A 29 15.49 -2.05 1.41
CA GLU A 29 16.28 -0.83 1.54
C GLU A 29 15.47 0.36 0.98
N VAL A 30 15.16 1.33 1.84
CA VAL A 30 14.35 2.50 1.49
C VAL A 30 15.00 3.73 2.10
N ASP A 31 15.31 4.72 1.26
CA ASP A 31 15.99 5.97 1.67
C ASP A 31 17.32 5.69 2.41
N GLY A 32 18.11 4.77 1.86
CA GLY A 32 19.42 4.35 2.40
C GLY A 32 19.35 3.66 3.77
N SER A 33 18.17 3.19 4.18
CA SER A 33 17.97 2.48 5.45
C SER A 33 17.20 1.19 5.23
N GLU A 34 17.60 0.10 5.91
CA GLU A 34 16.78 -1.10 5.96
C GLU A 34 15.49 -0.82 6.74
N ARG A 35 14.34 -1.15 6.14
CA ARG A 35 12.99 -1.01 6.73
C ARG A 35 12.32 -2.38 6.84
N HIS A 36 11.46 -2.53 7.84
CA HIS A 36 10.70 -3.75 8.08
C HIS A 36 9.20 -3.53 7.87
N PHE A 37 8.51 -4.53 7.34
CA PHE A 37 7.10 -4.47 6.96
C PHE A 37 6.34 -5.70 7.46
N CYS A 38 5.05 -5.52 7.74
CA CYS A 38 4.17 -6.63 8.14
C CYS A 38 3.73 -7.52 6.96
N CYS A 39 3.86 -7.05 5.72
CA CYS A 39 3.52 -7.81 4.51
C CYS A 39 4.17 -7.21 3.25
N HIS A 40 4.13 -7.96 2.13
CA HIS A 40 4.61 -7.51 0.82
C HIS A 40 3.85 -6.29 0.30
N GLY A 41 2.56 -6.14 0.62
CA GLY A 41 1.78 -4.96 0.24
C GLY A 41 2.31 -3.68 0.88
N CYS A 42 2.62 -3.71 2.18
CA CYS A 42 3.21 -2.56 2.87
C CYS A 42 4.60 -2.20 2.33
N LYS A 43 5.41 -3.20 1.95
CA LYS A 43 6.69 -2.97 1.27
C LYS A 43 6.49 -2.27 -0.07
N ALA A 44 5.62 -2.82 -0.93
CA ALA A 44 5.37 -2.30 -2.27
C ALA A 44 4.83 -0.86 -2.24
N VAL A 45 3.87 -0.56 -1.35
CA VAL A 45 3.35 0.81 -1.20
C VAL A 45 4.45 1.76 -0.74
N CYS A 46 5.29 1.34 0.22
CA CYS A 46 6.40 2.14 0.70
C CYS A 46 7.39 2.46 -0.43
N GLU A 47 7.89 1.45 -1.14
CA GLU A 47 8.79 1.62 -2.28
C GLU A 47 8.18 2.55 -3.34
N THR A 48 6.88 2.39 -3.64
CA THR A 48 6.15 3.23 -4.60
C THR A 48 6.11 4.70 -4.16
N ILE A 49 5.79 4.96 -2.89
CA ILE A 49 5.76 6.32 -2.33
C ILE A 49 7.14 6.99 -2.46
N PHE A 50 8.22 6.26 -2.14
CA PHE A 50 9.57 6.80 -2.26
C PHE A 50 10.00 6.99 -3.72
N ALA A 51 9.71 6.02 -4.59
CA ALA A 51 10.01 6.11 -6.02
C ALA A 51 9.29 7.30 -6.69
N ALA A 52 8.10 7.66 -6.21
CA ALA A 52 7.34 8.82 -6.67
C ALA A 52 7.81 10.16 -6.06
N GLY A 53 8.78 10.17 -5.13
CA GLY A 53 9.19 11.39 -4.42
C GLY A 53 8.14 11.92 -3.44
N LEU A 54 7.25 11.04 -2.96
CA LEU A 54 6.11 11.36 -2.11
C LEU A 54 6.34 10.98 -0.64
N ASP A 55 7.60 10.83 -0.23
CA ASP A 55 8.04 10.47 1.13
C ASP A 55 7.54 11.47 2.21
N GLY A 56 7.10 12.66 1.79
CA GLY A 56 6.34 13.60 2.62
C GLY A 56 5.11 12.99 3.28
N PHE A 57 4.56 11.90 2.73
CA PHE A 57 3.56 11.04 3.36
C PHE A 57 3.93 10.72 4.81
N TYR A 58 5.14 10.20 5.05
CA TYR A 58 5.59 9.72 6.36
C TYR A 58 5.79 10.86 7.37
N ARG A 59 5.96 12.11 6.91
CA ARG A 59 6.02 13.28 7.79
C ARG A 59 4.64 13.79 8.20
N ARG A 60 3.61 13.48 7.43
CA ARG A 60 2.23 13.96 7.63
C ARG A 60 1.37 12.97 8.39
N THR A 61 1.76 11.69 8.44
CA THR A 61 1.14 10.69 9.30
C THR A 61 1.54 10.93 10.76
N PRO A 62 0.61 11.16 11.69
CA PRO A 62 0.93 11.34 13.11
C PRO A 62 1.65 10.11 13.68
N ASP A 63 2.60 10.33 14.58
CA ASP A 63 3.29 9.25 15.29
C ASP A 63 2.28 8.35 16.02
N GLY A 64 2.38 7.04 15.79
CA GLY A 64 1.48 6.05 16.39
C GLY A 64 0.10 5.95 15.72
N ALA A 65 -0.20 6.76 14.70
CA ALA A 65 -1.36 6.53 13.87
C ALA A 65 -1.19 5.20 13.12
N GLN A 66 -2.09 4.26 13.43
CA GLN A 66 -2.18 2.99 12.74
C GLN A 66 -3.03 3.19 11.50
N LEU A 67 -2.48 2.87 10.34
CA LEU A 67 -3.32 2.68 9.16
C LEU A 67 -4.12 1.40 9.38
N ALA A 68 -5.41 1.43 9.03
CA ALA A 68 -6.22 0.23 9.08
C ALA A 68 -5.48 -0.90 8.35
N PRO A 69 -5.48 -2.13 8.90
CA PRO A 69 -4.88 -3.25 8.21
C PRO A 69 -5.53 -3.36 6.82
N PRO A 70 -4.75 -3.70 5.77
CA PRO A 70 -5.37 -4.05 4.52
C PRO A 70 -6.42 -5.13 4.80
N PRO A 71 -7.62 -5.04 4.20
CA PRO A 71 -8.61 -6.10 4.35
C PRO A 71 -7.99 -7.42 3.88
N GLU A 72 -8.41 -8.53 4.51
CA GLU A 72 -7.98 -9.83 4.02
C GLU A 72 -8.40 -9.96 2.55
N PRO A 73 -7.49 -10.42 1.66
CA PRO A 73 -7.86 -10.65 0.28
C PRO A 73 -9.00 -11.67 0.23
N PRO A 74 -9.92 -11.54 -0.74
CA PRO A 74 -10.96 -12.55 -0.96
C PRO A 74 -10.36 -13.94 -1.04
N LYS A 75 -11.00 -14.93 -0.41
CA LYS A 75 -10.47 -16.31 -0.38
C LYS A 75 -10.42 -16.95 -1.76
N ASP A 76 -11.33 -16.54 -2.65
CA ASP A 76 -11.55 -17.17 -3.94
C ASP A 76 -11.20 -16.21 -5.09
N LEU A 77 -10.01 -15.60 -5.05
CA LEU A 77 -9.54 -14.71 -6.12
C LEU A 77 -9.56 -15.38 -7.51
N ALA A 78 -9.35 -16.69 -7.56
CA ALA A 78 -9.39 -17.48 -8.80
C ALA A 78 -10.77 -17.44 -9.50
N LEU A 79 -11.85 -17.08 -8.81
CA LEU A 79 -13.16 -16.89 -9.44
C LEU A 79 -13.16 -15.70 -10.40
N TYR A 80 -12.35 -14.68 -10.13
CA TYR A 80 -12.21 -13.51 -11.00
C TYR A 80 -11.38 -13.82 -12.26
N ASP A 81 -10.73 -14.98 -12.33
CA ASP A 81 -10.03 -15.45 -13.54
C ASP A 81 -10.96 -16.20 -14.52
N ILE A 82 -12.23 -16.41 -14.15
CA ILE A 82 -13.22 -17.09 -14.99
C ILE A 82 -13.74 -16.12 -16.06
N ASP A 83 -13.67 -16.52 -17.33
CA ASP A 83 -14.13 -15.72 -18.47
C ASP A 83 -15.58 -15.24 -18.36
N GLU A 84 -16.46 -16.09 -17.82
CA GLU A 84 -17.87 -15.74 -17.62
C GLU A 84 -18.08 -14.64 -16.57
N VAL A 85 -17.25 -14.61 -15.52
CA VAL A 85 -17.23 -13.53 -14.52
C VAL A 85 -16.63 -12.26 -15.12
N GLN A 86 -15.52 -12.38 -15.85
CA GLN A 86 -14.87 -11.22 -16.47
C GLN A 86 -15.74 -10.59 -17.55
N GLY A 87 -16.50 -11.39 -18.30
CA GLY A 87 -17.41 -10.95 -19.35
C GLY A 87 -18.50 -9.99 -18.89
N GLU A 88 -18.78 -9.91 -17.58
CA GLU A 88 -19.69 -8.90 -17.02
C GLU A 88 -19.08 -7.49 -16.94
N PHE A 89 -17.74 -7.38 -17.01
CA PHE A 89 -17.00 -6.13 -16.77
C PHE A 89 -16.12 -5.67 -17.94
N VAL A 90 -15.97 -6.49 -18.99
CA VAL A 90 -15.15 -6.19 -20.16
C VAL A 90 -15.98 -6.22 -21.44
N ASP A 91 -15.60 -5.42 -22.44
CA ASP A 91 -16.31 -5.39 -23.74
C ASP A 91 -16.04 -6.64 -24.59
N SER A 92 -14.88 -7.29 -24.42
CA SER A 92 -14.53 -8.52 -25.15
C SER A 92 -13.53 -9.40 -24.38
N LEU A 93 -13.61 -10.72 -24.60
CA LEU A 93 -12.72 -11.73 -24.02
C LEU A 93 -11.54 -12.06 -24.94
N GLY A 94 -10.84 -11.03 -25.41
CA GLY A 94 -9.63 -11.16 -26.22
C GLY A 94 -8.36 -11.42 -25.40
N GLU A 95 -7.21 -11.50 -26.09
CA GLU A 95 -5.89 -11.52 -25.43
C GLU A 95 -5.61 -10.22 -24.68
N GLN A 96 -6.14 -9.09 -25.18
CA GLN A 96 -6.20 -7.83 -24.47
C GLN A 96 -7.64 -7.54 -24.08
N ARG A 97 -7.85 -7.16 -22.82
CA ARG A 97 -9.16 -6.87 -22.22
C ARG A 97 -9.09 -5.50 -21.58
N ASP A 98 -10.11 -4.69 -21.82
CA ASP A 98 -10.25 -3.35 -21.27
C ASP A 98 -11.41 -3.32 -20.27
N ILE A 99 -11.21 -2.63 -19.14
CA ILE A 99 -12.20 -2.48 -18.06
C ILE A 99 -12.16 -1.05 -17.53
N HIS A 100 -13.33 -0.53 -17.18
CA HIS A 100 -13.45 0.73 -16.44
C HIS A 100 -13.73 0.43 -14.97
N LEU A 101 -12.81 0.86 -14.10
CA LEU A 101 -12.95 0.71 -12.65
C LEU A 101 -13.22 2.07 -12.01
N LEU A 102 -14.29 2.13 -11.21
CA LEU A 102 -14.52 3.24 -10.30
C LEU A 102 -13.92 2.89 -8.94
N VAL A 103 -12.95 3.69 -8.49
CA VAL A 103 -12.36 3.54 -7.16
C VAL A 103 -13.11 4.44 -6.19
N GLU A 104 -13.77 3.84 -5.20
CA GLU A 104 -14.50 4.53 -4.15
C GLU A 104 -13.83 4.35 -2.77
N GLY A 105 -14.30 5.13 -1.78
CA GLY A 105 -13.90 4.92 -0.39
C GLY A 105 -12.51 5.43 -0.03
N ILE A 106 -11.95 6.37 -0.78
CA ILE A 106 -10.67 7.03 -0.42
C ILE A 106 -10.94 8.09 0.67
N HIS A 107 -10.74 7.70 1.93
CA HIS A 107 -11.02 8.54 3.11
C HIS A 107 -9.76 9.05 3.82
N CYS A 108 -8.58 8.61 3.39
CA CYS A 108 -7.32 9.08 3.96
C CYS A 108 -6.88 10.38 3.27
N ALA A 109 -6.77 11.47 4.03
CA ALA A 109 -6.27 12.75 3.52
C ALA A 109 -4.88 12.64 2.87
N ALA A 110 -4.06 11.68 3.32
CA ALA A 110 -2.77 11.40 2.70
C ALA A 110 -2.90 10.71 1.33
N CYS A 111 -3.90 9.81 1.15
CA CYS A 111 -4.18 9.20 -0.15
C CYS A 111 -4.73 10.21 -1.16
N ILE A 112 -5.55 11.17 -0.71
CA ILE A 112 -6.02 12.26 -1.57
C ILE A 112 -4.83 13.11 -2.05
N TRP A 113 -3.94 13.51 -1.12
CA TRP A 113 -2.74 14.27 -1.48
C TRP A 113 -1.85 13.51 -2.48
N LEU A 114 -1.68 12.19 -2.32
CA LEU A 114 -0.94 11.35 -3.26
C LEU A 114 -1.54 11.45 -4.67
N ILE A 115 -2.85 11.25 -4.82
CA ILE A 115 -3.54 11.30 -6.12
C ILE A 115 -3.37 12.66 -6.78
N GLU A 116 -3.53 13.75 -6.02
CA GLU A 116 -3.38 15.12 -6.51
C GLU A 116 -1.95 15.46 -6.96
N HIS A 117 -0.94 14.74 -6.52
CA HIS A 117 0.47 15.02 -6.82
C HIS A 117 1.11 14.01 -7.78
N THR A 118 0.38 12.96 -8.17
CA THR A 118 0.81 11.97 -9.18
C THR A 118 0.21 12.21 -10.57
N LEU A 119 -0.86 13.00 -10.65
CA LEU A 119 -1.52 13.42 -11.90
C LEU A 119 -0.99 14.78 -12.37
#